data_AF-A0A2H3AZS7-F1
#
_entry.id   AF-A0A2H3AZS7-F1
#
_cell.length_a   1.000
_cell.length_b   1.000
_cell.length_c   1.000
_cell.angle_alpha   90.00
_cell.angle_beta   90.00
_cell.angle_gamma   90.00
#
_symmetry.space_group_name_H-M   'P 1'
#
loop_
_entity.id
_entity.type
_entity.pdbx_description
1 polymer ?
#
loop_
_entity_poly.entity_id
_entity_poly.type
_entity_poly.pdbx_seq_one_letter_code
_entity_poly.pdbx_strand_id
1 'polypeptide(L)'
;MPCHRRLHSHSQGGIALPVHQFLYQDLQQWIGQMYACLDIERLLDRYPSQCSGDSGVMEDIWDGTILWEFSQNGVPFMEKPHREGKLVFGFNQDGLNPYGNKTGDKKVSVGLMYMVCFNLLPHLQ
;
A
#
# COMPACT_ATOMS: atom_id res chain seq x y z
N MET A 1 -4.83 14.93 -4.58
CA MET A 1 -5.80 15.38 -3.55
C MET A 1 -6.89 14.31 -3.47
N PRO A 2 -7.26 13.82 -2.28
CA PRO A 2 -8.37 12.88 -2.14
C PRO A 2 -9.65 13.49 -2.73
N CYS A 3 -10.35 12.75 -3.57
CA CYS A 3 -11.61 13.18 -4.15
C CYS A 3 -12.78 12.54 -3.41
N HIS A 4 -13.83 13.32 -3.14
CA HIS A 4 -15.08 12.82 -2.58
C HIS A 4 -15.84 12.04 -3.65
N ARG A 5 -15.59 10.73 -3.74
CA ARG A 5 -16.35 9.84 -4.62
C ARG A 5 -17.58 9.33 -3.88
N ARG A 6 -18.69 9.18 -4.61
CA ARG A 6 -19.94 8.60 -4.10
C ARG A 6 -19.98 7.13 -4.45
N LEU A 7 -20.24 6.29 -3.46
CA LEU A 7 -20.53 4.88 -3.67
C LEU A 7 -22.01 4.72 -4.00
N HIS A 8 -22.32 4.10 -5.12
CA HIS A 8 -23.69 3.83 -5.55
C HIS A 8 -24.01 2.35 -5.37
N SER A 9 -25.18 2.06 -4.80
CA SER A 9 -25.73 0.70 -4.79
C SER A 9 -26.38 0.45 -6.15
N HIS A 10 -26.01 -0.65 -6.81
CA HIS A 10 -26.68 -1.11 -8.02
C HIS A 10 -27.54 -2.32 -7.67
N SER A 11 -28.84 -2.09 -7.45
CA SER A 11 -29.82 -3.16 -7.42
C SER A 11 -30.12 -3.55 -8.87
N GLN A 12 -30.06 -4.86 -9.19
CA GLN A 12 -30.42 -5.37 -10.53
C GLN A 12 -31.88 -5.02 -10.83
N GLY A 13 -32.11 -3.90 -11.52
CA GLY A 13 -33.43 -3.39 -11.91
C GLY A 13 -33.91 -2.09 -11.23
N GLY A 14 -33.13 -1.48 -10.33
CA GLY A 14 -33.53 -0.29 -9.57
C GLY A 14 -32.61 0.93 -9.75
N ILE A 15 -33.17 2.12 -9.51
CA ILE A 15 -32.44 3.42 -9.53
C ILE A 15 -31.26 3.37 -8.56
N ALA A 16 -30.07 3.76 -9.04
CA ALA A 16 -28.85 3.80 -8.22
C ALA A 16 -28.93 4.90 -7.15
N LEU A 17 -29.07 4.52 -5.88
CA LEU A 17 -29.06 5.46 -4.75
C LEU A 17 -27.63 5.59 -4.19
N PRO A 18 -27.19 6.82 -3.83
CA PRO A 18 -25.91 7.02 -3.15
C PRO A 18 -25.98 6.42 -1.74
N VAL A 19 -25.08 5.48 -1.43
CA VAL A 19 -25.07 4.73 -0.16
C VAL A 19 -24.19 5.43 0.88
N HIS A 20 -23.00 5.84 0.46
CA HIS A 20 -22.02 6.48 1.32
C HIS A 20 -21.05 7.34 0.52
N GLN A 21 -20.52 8.37 1.17
CA GLN A 21 -19.34 9.07 0.69
C GLN A 21 -18.10 8.33 1.18
N PHE A 22 -17.09 8.24 0.33
CA PHE A 22 -15.78 7.76 0.72
C PHE A 22 -14.71 8.72 0.20
N LEU A 23 -13.63 8.83 0.96
CA LEU A 23 -12.43 9.52 0.52
C LEU A 23 -11.60 8.54 -0.28
N TYR A 24 -11.25 8.93 -1.50
CA TYR A 24 -10.45 8.10 -2.39
C TYR A 24 -9.33 8.92 -2.99
N GLN A 25 -8.13 8.36 -2.93
CA GLN A 25 -6.99 8.84 -3.67
C GLN A 25 -6.74 7.89 -4.83
N ASP A 26 -6.72 8.45 -6.04
CA ASP A 26 -6.40 7.69 -7.24
C ASP A 26 -4.95 7.19 -7.19
N LEU A 27 -4.75 5.91 -7.48
CA LEU A 27 -3.44 5.26 -7.37
C LEU A 27 -2.43 5.84 -8.36
N GLN A 28 -2.84 6.07 -9.62
CA GLN A 28 -1.94 6.64 -10.63
C GLN A 28 -1.55 8.06 -10.27
N GLN A 29 -2.51 8.85 -9.80
CA GLN A 29 -2.24 10.20 -9.32
C GLN A 29 -1.29 10.19 -8.11
N TRP A 30 -1.51 9.29 -7.15
CA TRP A 30 -0.65 9.19 -5.96
C TRP A 30 0.78 8.78 -6.32
N ILE A 31 0.95 7.76 -7.18
CA ILE A 31 2.28 7.35 -7.67
C ILE A 31 2.93 8.51 -8.41
N GLY A 32 2.22 9.20 -9.31
CA GLY A 32 2.76 10.35 -10.03
C GLY A 32 3.20 11.48 -9.10
N GLN A 33 2.45 11.73 -8.02
CA GLN A 33 2.83 12.70 -6.99
C GLN A 33 4.06 12.25 -6.19
N MET A 34 4.17 10.95 -5.89
CA MET A 34 5.34 10.38 -5.24
C MET A 34 6.59 10.60 -6.10
N TYR A 35 6.54 10.26 -7.40
CA TYR A 35 7.64 10.48 -8.36
C TYR A 35 7.98 11.95 -8.61
N ALA A 36 7.05 12.88 -8.34
CA ALA A 36 7.33 14.32 -8.44
C ALA A 36 8.22 14.85 -7.30
N CYS A 37 8.50 14.04 -6.26
CA CYS A 37 9.39 14.41 -5.18
C CYS A 37 10.87 14.29 -5.61
N LEU A 38 11.69 15.29 -5.28
CA LEU A 38 13.12 15.25 -5.57
C LEU A 38 13.76 14.05 -4.84
N ASP A 39 14.74 13.40 -5.50
CA ASP A 39 15.49 12.24 -4.98
C ASP A 39 14.69 10.96 -4.74
N ILE A 40 13.37 10.94 -4.95
CA ILE A 40 12.55 9.75 -4.68
C ILE A 40 12.93 8.56 -5.57
N GLU A 41 13.27 8.81 -6.84
CA GLU A 41 13.69 7.76 -7.77
C GLU A 41 14.95 7.06 -7.25
N ARG A 42 15.91 7.82 -6.73
CA ARG A 42 17.12 7.26 -6.11
C ARG A 42 16.81 6.40 -4.89
N LEU A 43 15.79 6.77 -4.10
CA LEU A 43 15.36 5.99 -2.93
C LEU A 43 14.65 4.71 -3.36
N LEU A 44 13.75 4.80 -4.34
CA LEU A 44 12.98 3.67 -4.88
C LEU A 44 13.88 2.68 -5.66
N ASP A 45 14.90 3.19 -6.33
CA ASP A 45 15.92 2.42 -7.03
C ASP A 45 16.95 1.83 -6.07
N ARG A 46 16.89 2.03 -4.75
CA ARG A 46 17.76 1.27 -3.87
C ARG A 46 17.36 -0.20 -3.97
N TYR A 47 18.28 -1.04 -4.43
CA TYR A 47 18.06 -2.48 -4.39
C TYR A 47 18.01 -2.87 -2.91
N PRO A 48 16.93 -3.49 -2.43
CA PRO A 48 16.91 -3.98 -1.06
C PRO A 48 18.05 -4.98 -0.93
N SER A 49 19.00 -4.75 -0.04
CA SER A 49 19.96 -5.80 0.30
C SER A 49 19.20 -6.85 1.08
N GLN A 50 19.34 -8.14 0.74
CA GLN A 50 19.07 -9.17 1.75
C GLN A 50 19.99 -8.86 2.92
N CYS A 51 19.45 -8.37 4.03
CA CYS A 51 20.20 -8.40 5.28
C CYS A 51 20.17 -9.87 5.69
N SER A 52 21.16 -10.63 5.25
CA SER A 52 21.51 -11.87 5.91
C SER A 52 22.04 -11.49 7.30
N GLY A 53 21.13 -11.21 8.22
CA GLY A 53 21.45 -11.09 9.62
C GLY A 53 21.99 -12.44 10.07
N ASP A 54 23.31 -12.54 10.29
CA ASP A 54 23.96 -13.70 10.91
C ASP A 54 23.31 -14.10 12.26
N SER A 55 22.46 -13.22 12.82
CA SER A 55 21.70 -13.40 14.06
C SER A 55 20.39 -14.19 13.91
N GLY A 56 19.92 -14.46 12.68
CA GLY A 56 18.61 -15.09 12.44
C GLY A 56 17.40 -14.19 12.76
N VAL A 57 17.63 -12.89 12.97
CA VAL A 57 16.58 -11.90 13.23
C VAL A 57 16.21 -11.20 11.93
N MET A 58 14.92 -11.16 11.60
CA MET A 58 14.37 -10.37 10.50
C MET A 58 14.02 -8.98 11.01
N GLU A 59 14.62 -7.95 10.43
CA GLU A 59 14.43 -6.54 10.80
C GLU A 59 13.48 -5.82 9.84
N ASP A 60 13.42 -6.25 8.58
CA ASP A 60 12.55 -5.69 7.55
C ASP A 60 11.87 -6.80 6.72
N ILE A 61 10.81 -6.45 5.99
CA ILE A 61 10.08 -7.34 5.08
C ILE A 61 11.00 -7.90 3.98
N TRP A 62 12.06 -7.17 3.63
CA TRP A 62 13.08 -7.61 2.67
C TRP A 62 13.97 -8.73 3.19
N ASP A 63 13.93 -9.07 4.48
CA ASP A 63 14.66 -10.22 5.03
C ASP A 63 13.90 -11.54 4.81
N GLY A 64 12.61 -11.45 4.47
CA GLY A 64 11.76 -12.60 4.19
C GLY A 64 11.98 -13.14 2.77
N THR A 65 11.80 -14.45 2.59
CA THR A 65 12.04 -15.09 1.29
C THR A 65 10.99 -14.77 0.24
N ILE A 66 9.76 -14.42 0.64
CA ILE A 66 8.62 -14.30 -0.27
C ILE A 66 8.82 -13.26 -1.40
N LEU A 67 9.47 -12.14 -1.11
CA LEU A 67 9.71 -11.08 -2.10
C LEU A 67 10.87 -11.43 -3.05
N TRP A 68 11.81 -12.26 -2.58
CA TRP A 68 12.95 -12.73 -3.37
C TRP A 68 12.62 -13.92 -4.26
N GLU A 69 11.75 -14.81 -3.78
CA GLU A 69 11.27 -15.98 -4.52
C GLU A 69 10.16 -15.63 -5.51
N PHE A 70 9.49 -14.49 -5.32
CA PHE A 70 8.52 -14.00 -6.29
C PHE A 70 9.21 -13.78 -7.64
N SER A 71 8.78 -14.54 -8.65
CA SER A 71 9.35 -14.50 -9.99
C SER A 71 8.27 -14.29 -11.03
N GLN A 72 8.65 -13.61 -12.11
CA GLN A 72 7.82 -13.44 -13.28
C GLN A 72 8.56 -14.06 -14.46
N ASN A 73 7.97 -15.08 -15.08
CA ASN A 73 8.58 -15.84 -16.18
C ASN A 73 9.94 -16.49 -15.82
N GLY A 74 10.10 -16.95 -14.58
CA GLY A 74 11.32 -17.60 -14.10
C GLY A 74 12.47 -16.65 -13.74
N VAL A 75 12.26 -15.34 -13.85
CA VAL A 75 13.21 -14.31 -13.42
C VAL A 75 12.72 -13.72 -12.10
N PRO A 76 13.54 -13.64 -11.04
CA PRO A 76 13.17 -12.95 -9.80
C PRO A 76 12.61 -11.56 -10.09
N PHE A 77 11.46 -11.25 -9.51
CA PHE A 77 10.79 -10.00 -9.76
C PHE A 77 11.69 -8.83 -9.34
N MET A 78 12.41 -8.92 -8.23
CA MET A 78 13.29 -7.82 -7.81
C MET A 78 14.59 -7.70 -8.62
N GLU A 79 14.93 -8.68 -9.48
CA GLU A 79 16.09 -8.58 -10.36
C GLU A 79 15.92 -7.37 -11.28
N LYS A 80 16.92 -6.48 -11.33
CA LYS A 80 16.82 -5.22 -12.07
C LYS A 80 17.21 -5.38 -13.54
N PRO A 81 16.26 -5.35 -14.50
CA PRO A 81 16.61 -4.91 -15.84
C PRO A 81 16.92 -3.40 -15.81
N HIS A 82 17.89 -2.96 -16.60
CA HIS A 82 18.42 -1.58 -16.62
C HIS A 82 17.41 -0.44 -16.95
N ARG A 83 16.09 -0.70 -17.02
CA ARG A 83 15.11 0.26 -17.58
C ARG A 83 13.75 0.37 -16.88
N GLU A 84 13.44 -0.44 -15.88
CA GLU A 84 12.11 -0.43 -15.23
C GLU A 84 12.21 -0.33 -13.71
N GLY A 85 11.45 0.60 -13.12
CA GLY A 85 11.30 0.73 -11.67
C GLY A 85 10.31 -0.32 -11.15
N LYS A 86 10.74 -1.11 -10.15
CA LYS A 86 9.92 -2.17 -9.56
C LYS A 86 9.51 -1.80 -8.15
N LEU A 87 8.21 -1.62 -7.95
CA LEU A 87 7.62 -1.18 -6.70
C LEU A 87 6.85 -2.32 -6.04
N VAL A 88 7.03 -2.46 -4.73
CA VAL A 88 6.29 -3.40 -3.89
C VAL A 88 5.43 -2.61 -2.91
N PHE A 89 4.14 -2.92 -2.88
CA PHE A 89 3.18 -2.30 -1.98
C PHE A 89 2.51 -3.33 -1.08
N GLY A 90 2.43 -3.04 0.21
CA GLY A 90 1.54 -3.73 1.13
C GLY A 90 0.17 -3.09 1.12
N PHE A 91 -0.88 -3.86 0.79
CA PHE A 91 -2.27 -3.43 0.92
C PHE A 91 -2.80 -3.79 2.30
N ASN A 92 -3.34 -2.81 3.01
CA ASN A 92 -3.83 -2.96 4.37
C ASN A 92 -5.29 -2.47 4.45
N GLN A 93 -6.05 -3.09 5.34
CA GLN A 93 -7.42 -2.70 5.66
C GLN A 93 -7.62 -2.69 7.17
N ASP A 94 -8.19 -1.62 7.70
CA ASP A 94 -8.47 -1.46 9.14
C ASP A 94 -9.88 -0.87 9.36
N GLY A 95 -10.45 -1.08 10.54
CA GLY A 95 -11.72 -0.54 10.98
C GLY A 95 -11.55 0.27 12.26
N LEU A 96 -11.54 1.60 12.14
CA LEU A 96 -11.40 2.49 13.29
C LEU A 96 -12.75 2.85 13.89
N ASN A 97 -12.87 2.84 15.22
CA ASN A 97 -14.02 3.43 15.89
C ASN A 97 -13.76 4.94 16.09
N PRO A 98 -14.44 5.84 15.36
CA PRO A 98 -14.17 7.27 15.43
C PRO A 98 -14.53 7.89 16.79
N TYR A 99 -15.29 7.18 17.63
CA TYR A 99 -15.71 7.62 18.96
C TYR A 99 -14.90 6.97 20.09
N GLY A 100 -13.89 6.16 19.74
CA GLY A 100 -13.10 5.36 20.67
C GLY A 100 -13.85 4.15 21.22
N ASN A 101 -13.14 3.27 21.92
CA ASN A 101 -13.71 2.08 22.56
C ASN A 101 -14.45 2.47 23.85
N LYS A 102 -15.65 3.04 23.71
CA LYS A 102 -16.55 3.30 24.84
C LYS A 102 -17.37 2.03 25.12
N THR A 103 -17.42 1.61 26.38
CA THR A 103 -18.11 0.40 26.89
C THR A 103 -19.64 0.39 26.72
N GLY A 104 -20.21 1.26 25.87
CA GLY A 104 -21.64 1.40 25.66
C GLY A 104 -22.04 1.22 24.18
N ASP A 105 -22.35 -0.04 23.82
CA ASP A 105 -23.18 -0.60 22.73
C ASP A 105 -23.27 0.01 21.31
N LYS A 106 -22.75 1.20 21.03
CA LYS A 106 -22.78 1.78 19.69
C LYS A 106 -21.51 1.41 18.93
N LYS A 107 -21.59 0.31 18.18
CA LYS A 107 -20.56 -0.10 17.22
C LYS A 107 -20.65 0.77 15.97
N VAL A 108 -19.86 1.84 15.92
CA VAL A 108 -19.62 2.61 14.70
C VAL A 108 -18.18 2.35 14.26
N SER A 109 -18.00 1.99 12.99
CA SER A 109 -16.69 1.75 12.40
C SER A 109 -16.52 2.58 11.14
N VAL A 110 -15.33 3.15 10.97
CA VAL A 110 -14.85 3.81 9.77
C VAL A 110 -13.79 2.89 9.16
N GLY A 111 -14.09 2.34 7.99
CA GLY A 111 -13.16 1.51 7.26
C GLY A 111 -12.06 2.35 6.60
N LEU A 112 -10.82 1.89 6.74
CA LEU A 112 -9.64 2.41 6.06
C LEU A 112 -9.06 1.32 5.17
N MET A 113 -8.66 1.70 3.95
CA MET A 113 -7.87 0.87 3.06
C MET A 113 -6.70 1.73 2.60
N TYR A 114 -5.48 1.24 2.76
CA TYR A 114 -4.27 2.01 2.46
C TYR A 114 -3.15 1.12 1.93
N MET A 115 -2.23 1.72 1.17
CA MET A 115 -1.05 1.07 0.65
C MET A 115 0.21 1.67 1.25
N VAL A 116 1.19 0.82 1.52
CA VAL A 116 2.52 1.22 2.01
C VAL A 116 3.55 0.78 0.98
N CYS A 117 4.39 1.71 0.51
CA CYS A 117 5.48 1.40 -0.42
C CYS A 117 6.67 0.82 0.37
N PHE A 118 6.95 -0.47 0.21
CA PHE A 118 8.01 -1.15 0.95
C PHE A 118 9.42 -0.82 0.45
N ASN A 119 9.55 -0.29 -0.76
CA ASN A 119 10.80 0.29 -1.25
C ASN A 119 11.27 1.48 -0.39
N LEU A 120 10.36 2.10 0.37
CA LEU A 120 10.65 3.27 1.20
C LEU A 120 10.88 2.96 2.70
N LEU A 121 10.68 1.72 3.14
CA LEU A 121 10.83 1.37 4.56
C LEU A 121 12.24 1.53 5.15
N PRO A 122 13.35 1.20 4.45
CA PRO A 122 14.69 1.20 5.04
C PRO A 122 15.24 2.57 5.45
N HIS A 123 14.50 3.66 5.25
CA HIS A 123 14.93 5.03 5.54
C HIS A 123 13.96 5.82 6.43
N LEU A 124 12.89 5.18 6.90
CA LEU A 124 11.96 5.76 7.87
C LEU A 124 12.19 5.25 9.30
N GLN A 125 13.27 4.50 9.52
CA GLN A 125 13.74 4.04 10.84
C GLN A 125 14.73 5.03 11.45
#